data_AF-A0A241V4E0-F1
#
_entry.id   AF-A0A241V4E0-F1
#
_cell.length_a   1.000
_cell.length_b   1.000
_cell.length_c   1.000
_cell.angle_alpha   90.00
_cell.angle_beta   90.00
_cell.angle_gamma   90.00
#
_symmetry.space_group_name_H-M   'P 1'
#
loop_
_entity.id
_entity.type
_entity.pdbx_description
1 polymer ?
#
loop_
_entity_poly.entity_id
_entity_poly.type
_entity_poly.pdbx_seq_one_letter_code
_entity_poly.pdbx_strand_id
1 'polypeptide(L)'
;MSSSLSGERTSDSVEPEIVVHKRESTFSSLMGFMMIANVLLLTFVGLYFSLGPSQILGIFTLHDDVLFALNMSFNIFVYVIPAFLSALLGSIIRILLSSKDSILSHFRVILGSGFIGVLTFIGLKSGLVLDLLAENVQVVSSLSDEHSEKLFYKFIVVCVITGMFATTMFLTIEERVNNLVNQSKNT
;
A
#
# COMPACT_ATOMS: atom_id res chain seq x y z
N MET A 1 38.99 -54.63 -27.83
CA MET A 1 38.42 -54.80 -26.47
C MET A 1 38.60 -53.47 -25.78
N SER A 2 37.63 -52.56 -25.89
CA SER A 2 36.53 -52.35 -24.92
C SER A 2 37.05 -51.73 -23.62
N SER A 3 36.53 -50.66 -23.03
CA SER A 3 35.33 -49.84 -23.29
C SER A 3 35.27 -48.79 -22.17
N SER A 4 35.00 -47.52 -22.52
CA SER A 4 34.14 -46.53 -21.83
C SER A 4 34.02 -46.48 -20.29
N LEU A 5 34.22 -45.28 -19.74
CA LEU A 5 33.36 -44.51 -18.78
C LEU A 5 34.15 -43.22 -18.46
N SER A 6 33.81 -42.00 -18.92
CA SER A 6 32.56 -41.23 -18.85
C SER A 6 32.10 -40.91 -17.43
N GLY A 7 32.00 -39.61 -17.13
CA GLY A 7 31.50 -39.02 -15.87
C GLY A 7 32.65 -38.54 -14.97
N GLU A 8 32.68 -37.34 -14.39
CA GLU A 8 31.60 -36.39 -14.15
C GLU A 8 32.20 -35.02 -13.74
N ARG A 9 31.53 -33.94 -14.16
CA ARG A 9 31.77 -32.56 -13.69
C ARG A 9 31.47 -32.46 -12.20
N THR A 10 32.28 -31.70 -11.46
CA THR A 10 31.85 -30.86 -10.32
C THR A 10 32.82 -29.67 -10.25
N SER A 11 32.63 -28.61 -11.03
CA SER A 11 31.91 -27.40 -10.59
C SER A 11 31.09 -27.61 -9.32
N ASP A 12 31.57 -27.10 -8.19
CA ASP A 12 30.78 -26.55 -7.07
C ASP A 12 31.69 -26.42 -5.84
N SER A 13 32.12 -25.19 -5.52
CA SER A 13 32.60 -24.82 -4.17
C SER A 13 32.88 -23.31 -4.02
N VAL A 14 32.03 -22.45 -4.60
CA VAL A 14 32.07 -21.01 -4.32
C VAL A 14 30.67 -20.52 -3.99
N GLU A 15 30.04 -21.02 -2.92
CA GLU A 15 28.79 -20.42 -2.39
C GLU A 15 28.34 -20.90 -0.98
N PRO A 16 29.07 -20.59 0.11
CA PRO A 16 28.39 -20.50 1.40
C PRO A 16 28.56 -19.17 2.16
N GLU A 17 29.53 -18.32 1.80
CA GLU A 17 29.91 -17.19 2.68
C GLU A 17 28.98 -15.97 2.58
N ILE A 18 28.37 -15.72 1.41
CA ILE A 18 27.57 -14.50 1.17
C ILE A 18 26.17 -14.59 1.83
N VAL A 19 25.63 -15.80 2.00
CA VAL A 19 24.28 -16.02 2.56
C VAL A 19 24.27 -15.84 4.08
N VAL A 20 25.37 -16.17 4.76
CA VAL A 20 25.48 -16.09 6.23
C VAL A 20 25.45 -14.63 6.69
N HIS A 21 26.20 -13.75 6.03
CA HIS A 21 26.32 -12.34 6.45
C HIS A 21 25.02 -11.54 6.29
N LYS A 22 24.21 -11.84 5.24
CA LYS A 22 22.93 -11.17 5.00
C LYS A 22 21.85 -11.63 5.98
N ARG A 23 21.90 -12.87 6.46
CA ARG A 23 20.91 -13.43 7.41
C ARG A 23 21.07 -12.86 8.82
N GLU A 24 22.29 -12.62 9.26
CA GLU A 24 22.59 -12.02 10.58
C GLU A 24 22.20 -10.54 10.66
N SER A 25 22.34 -9.80 9.56
CA SER A 25 21.98 -8.37 9.50
C SER A 25 20.47 -8.14 9.65
N THR A 26 19.64 -8.94 8.96
CA THR A 26 18.17 -8.84 9.09
C THR A 26 17.68 -9.30 10.46
N PHE A 27 18.36 -10.27 11.08
CA PHE A 27 18.02 -10.75 12.43
C PHE A 27 18.39 -9.72 13.51
N SER A 28 19.56 -9.08 13.41
CA SER A 28 19.95 -7.98 14.31
C SER A 28 19.02 -6.77 14.21
N SER A 29 18.54 -6.44 13.01
CA SER A 29 17.58 -5.35 12.80
C SER A 29 16.19 -5.68 13.38
N LEU A 30 15.70 -6.91 13.17
CA LEU A 30 14.45 -7.39 13.76
C LEU A 30 14.51 -7.40 15.30
N MET A 31 15.63 -7.83 15.88
CA MET A 31 15.83 -7.88 17.33
C MET A 31 15.91 -6.47 17.93
N GLY A 32 16.50 -5.50 17.22
CA GLY A 32 16.48 -4.09 17.58
C GLY A 32 15.06 -3.50 17.58
N PHE A 33 14.26 -3.79 16.55
CA PHE A 33 12.86 -3.35 16.49
C PHE A 33 12.02 -3.93 17.62
N MET A 34 12.21 -5.22 17.95
CA MET A 34 11.53 -5.90 19.05
C MET A 34 11.89 -5.30 20.42
N MET A 35 13.17 -4.95 20.64
CA MET A 35 13.62 -4.26 21.85
C MET A 35 12.97 -2.88 21.99
N ILE A 36 12.95 -2.08 20.92
CA ILE A 36 12.32 -0.76 20.92
C ILE A 36 10.83 -0.87 21.21
N ALA A 37 10.13 -1.81 20.56
CA ALA A 37 8.71 -2.06 20.81
C ALA A 37 8.43 -2.48 22.26
N ASN A 38 9.32 -3.29 22.85
CA ASN A 38 9.18 -3.73 24.24
C ASN A 38 9.42 -2.60 25.24
N VAL A 39 10.42 -1.75 25.00
CA VAL A 39 10.68 -0.55 25.81
C VAL A 39 9.50 0.43 25.75
N LEU A 40 8.91 0.61 24.57
CA LEU A 40 7.77 1.49 24.36
C LEU A 40 6.51 0.94 25.06
N LEU A 41 6.29 -0.38 25.00
CA LEU A 41 5.24 -1.08 25.74
C LEU A 41 5.42 -0.93 27.26
N LEU A 42 6.64 -1.16 27.78
CA LEU A 42 6.97 -1.01 29.19
C LEU A 42 6.77 0.43 29.67
N THR A 43 7.13 1.41 28.84
CA THR A 43 6.92 2.83 29.14
C THR A 43 5.42 3.14 29.22
N PHE A 44 4.62 2.61 28.30
CA PHE A 44 3.17 2.76 28.29
C PHE A 44 2.51 2.13 29.52
N VAL A 45 2.93 0.91 29.88
CA VAL A 45 2.45 0.20 31.09
C VAL A 45 2.88 0.92 32.36
N GLY A 46 4.12 1.43 32.42
CA GLY A 46 4.64 2.20 33.54
C GLY A 46 3.88 3.51 33.75
N LEU A 47 3.58 4.23 32.66
CA LEU A 47 2.71 5.40 32.68
C LEU A 47 1.31 5.05 33.16
N TYR A 48 0.72 3.97 32.65
CA TYR A 48 -0.62 3.52 33.06
C TYR A 48 -0.71 3.24 34.57
N PHE A 49 0.31 2.57 35.12
CA PHE A 49 0.39 2.31 36.57
C PHE A 49 0.69 3.56 37.39
N SER A 50 1.54 4.46 36.89
CA SER A 50 1.95 5.68 37.60
C SER A 50 0.86 6.76 37.65
N LEU A 51 0.03 6.88 36.61
CA LEU A 51 -1.07 7.84 36.54
C LEU A 51 -2.30 7.37 37.33
N GLY A 52 -2.44 6.05 37.53
CA GLY A 52 -3.55 5.46 38.29
C GLY A 52 -4.90 5.56 37.56
N PRO A 53 -5.85 4.64 37.85
CA PRO A 53 -7.12 4.55 37.12
C PRO A 53 -8.02 5.78 37.29
N SER A 54 -7.88 6.53 38.38
CA SER A 54 -8.70 7.71 38.69
C SER A 54 -8.29 8.97 37.91
N GLN A 55 -7.01 9.19 37.63
CA GLN A 55 -6.55 10.32 36.80
C GLN A 55 -6.71 10.00 35.31
N ILE A 56 -6.53 8.73 34.94
CA ILE A 56 -6.85 8.24 33.59
C ILE A 56 -8.32 8.53 33.29
N LEU A 57 -9.27 8.22 34.18
CA LEU A 57 -10.69 8.49 33.94
C LEU A 57 -11.01 9.99 33.74
N GLY A 58 -10.30 10.90 34.41
CA GLY A 58 -10.46 12.36 34.26
C GLY A 58 -9.72 12.98 33.06
N ILE A 59 -8.70 12.30 32.53
CA ILE A 59 -8.01 12.67 31.27
C ILE A 59 -8.72 12.00 30.06
N PHE A 60 -9.39 10.86 30.28
CA PHE A 60 -10.20 10.10 29.32
C PHE A 60 -11.69 10.44 29.32
N THR A 61 -12.16 11.44 30.08
CA THR A 61 -13.42 12.10 29.70
C THR A 61 -13.16 12.79 28.37
N LEU A 62 -13.30 12.00 27.30
CA LEU A 62 -13.10 12.42 25.93
C LEU A 62 -14.02 13.61 25.71
N HIS A 63 -13.42 14.76 25.43
CA HIS A 63 -14.17 15.91 24.97
C HIS A 63 -15.00 15.47 23.76
N ASP A 64 -16.23 15.96 23.65
CA ASP A 64 -17.16 15.53 22.59
C ASP A 64 -16.52 15.67 21.19
N ASP A 65 -15.63 16.64 21.00
CA ASP A 65 -14.84 16.83 19.77
C ASP A 65 -13.89 15.66 19.46
N VAL A 66 -13.24 15.08 20.47
CA VAL A 66 -12.36 13.92 20.30
C VAL A 66 -13.19 12.68 19.98
N LEU A 67 -14.36 12.55 20.63
CA LEU A 67 -15.31 11.47 20.34
C LEU A 67 -15.84 11.57 18.90
N PHE A 68 -16.14 12.78 18.44
CA PHE A 68 -16.56 13.07 17.07
C PHE A 68 -15.46 12.74 16.05
N ALA A 69 -14.23 13.23 16.27
CA ALA A 69 -13.10 12.96 15.39
C ALA A 69 -12.76 11.47 15.31
N LEU A 70 -12.83 10.75 16.45
CA LEU A 70 -12.60 9.32 16.51
C LEU A 70 -13.67 8.55 15.72
N ASN A 71 -14.95 8.88 15.92
CA ASN A 71 -16.06 8.26 15.20
C ASN A 71 -15.98 8.52 13.69
N MET A 72 -15.64 9.74 13.28
CA MET A 72 -15.45 10.09 11.88
C MET A 72 -14.28 9.31 11.25
N SER A 73 -13.17 9.16 11.99
CA SER A 73 -12.00 8.40 11.55
C SER A 73 -12.31 6.92 11.35
N PHE A 74 -13.03 6.30 12.29
CA PHE A 74 -13.50 4.92 12.16
C PHE A 74 -14.42 4.76 10.95
N ASN A 75 -15.34 5.70 10.75
CA ASN A 75 -16.25 5.66 9.61
C ASN A 75 -15.49 5.74 8.28
N ILE A 76 -14.54 6.67 8.16
CA ILE A 76 -13.67 6.77 6.98
C ILE A 76 -12.87 5.48 6.77
N PHE A 77 -12.31 4.90 7.84
CA PHE A 77 -11.54 3.67 7.76
C PHE A 77 -12.36 2.51 7.17
N VAL A 78 -13.62 2.36 7.58
CA VAL A 78 -14.54 1.35 7.02
C VAL A 78 -14.75 1.55 5.52
N TYR A 79 -14.85 2.81 5.05
CA TYR A 79 -15.01 3.09 3.62
C TYR A 79 -13.73 2.96 2.78
N VAL A 80 -12.56 3.12 3.39
CA VAL A 80 -11.26 2.98 2.71
C VAL A 80 -11.02 1.54 2.26
N ILE A 81 -11.46 0.55 3.04
CA ILE A 81 -11.28 -0.87 2.73
C ILE A 81 -11.90 -1.27 1.38
N PRO A 82 -13.21 -1.06 1.12
CA PRO A 82 -13.81 -1.41 -0.17
C PRO A 82 -13.24 -0.57 -1.33
N ALA A 83 -12.86 0.69 -1.10
CA ALA A 83 -12.21 1.51 -2.12
C ALA A 83 -10.84 0.94 -2.51
N PHE A 84 -10.03 0.54 -1.53
CA PHE A 84 -8.73 -0.10 -1.73
C PHE A 84 -8.87 -1.42 -2.50
N LEU A 85 -9.79 -2.30 -2.08
CA LEU A 85 -10.04 -3.57 -2.75
C LEU A 85 -10.50 -3.38 -4.20
N SER A 86 -11.36 -2.39 -4.45
CA SER A 86 -11.84 -2.07 -5.80
C SER A 86 -10.71 -1.58 -6.71
N ALA A 87 -9.83 -0.72 -6.20
CA ALA A 87 -8.66 -0.25 -6.93
C ALA A 87 -7.64 -1.36 -7.19
N LEU A 88 -7.39 -2.23 -6.21
CA LEU A 88 -6.57 -3.43 -6.38
C LEU A 88 -7.13 -4.34 -7.48
N LEU A 89 -8.44 -4.56 -7.50
CA LEU A 89 -9.09 -5.37 -8.51
C LEU A 89 -8.86 -4.81 -9.91
N GLY A 90 -9.03 -3.49 -10.08
CA GLY A 90 -8.71 -2.80 -11.33
C GLY A 90 -7.24 -2.99 -11.75
N SER A 91 -6.31 -2.88 -10.81
CA SER A 91 -4.89 -3.09 -11.05
C SER A 91 -4.57 -4.51 -11.53
N ILE A 92 -5.13 -5.51 -10.86
CA ILE A 92 -4.97 -6.92 -11.21
C ILE A 92 -5.51 -7.19 -12.61
N ILE A 93 -6.71 -6.69 -12.93
CA ILE A 93 -7.30 -6.81 -14.27
C ILE A 93 -6.33 -6.22 -15.30
N ARG A 94 -5.78 -5.02 -15.06
CA ARG A 94 -4.86 -4.38 -15.99
C ARG A 94 -3.58 -5.20 -16.22
N ILE A 95 -3.02 -5.78 -15.17
CA ILE A 95 -1.82 -6.62 -15.28
C ILE A 95 -2.10 -7.91 -16.03
N LEU A 96 -3.25 -8.56 -15.77
CA LEU A 96 -3.70 -9.72 -16.54
C LEU A 96 -3.80 -9.40 -18.03
N LEU A 97 -4.36 -8.23 -18.38
CA LEU A 97 -4.44 -7.78 -19.77
C LEU A 97 -3.06 -7.46 -20.38
N SER A 98 -2.05 -7.12 -19.56
CA SER A 98 -0.71 -6.75 -20.03
C SER A 98 0.16 -7.97 -20.41
N SER A 99 -0.33 -9.19 -20.17
CA SER A 99 0.08 -10.48 -20.76
C SER A 99 1.57 -10.90 -20.72
N LYS A 100 2.47 -10.17 -20.06
CA LYS A 100 3.92 -10.44 -20.16
C LYS A 100 4.59 -10.96 -18.89
N ASP A 101 4.05 -10.66 -17.71
CA ASP A 101 4.75 -10.91 -16.45
C ASP A 101 3.84 -11.50 -15.36
N SER A 102 4.45 -12.28 -14.47
CA SER A 102 3.77 -12.85 -13.30
C SER A 102 3.28 -11.73 -12.39
N ILE A 103 2.04 -11.83 -11.89
CA ILE A 103 1.42 -10.86 -10.95
C ILE A 103 2.33 -10.52 -9.76
N LEU A 104 3.08 -11.52 -9.27
CA LEU A 104 4.01 -11.36 -8.15
C LEU A 104 5.17 -10.39 -8.45
N SER A 105 5.60 -10.28 -9.71
CA SER A 105 6.64 -9.33 -10.13
C SER A 105 6.18 -7.87 -9.96
N HIS A 106 4.88 -7.63 -10.07
CA HIS A 106 4.29 -6.29 -10.04
C HIS A 106 3.51 -6.02 -8.74
N PHE A 107 3.75 -6.80 -7.69
CA PHE A 107 3.06 -6.63 -6.41
C PHE A 107 3.22 -5.22 -5.82
N ARG A 108 4.40 -4.60 -5.99
CA ARG A 108 4.64 -3.22 -5.57
C ARG A 108 3.77 -2.22 -6.33
N VAL A 109 3.59 -2.43 -7.63
CA VAL A 109 2.72 -1.60 -8.48
C VAL A 109 1.26 -1.77 -8.10
N ILE A 110 0.84 -3.01 -7.80
CA ILE A 110 -0.51 -3.33 -7.36
C ILE A 110 -0.84 -2.64 -6.03
N LEU A 111 0.06 -2.73 -5.04
CA LEU A 111 -0.14 -2.03 -3.78
C LEU A 111 -0.18 -0.51 -3.97
N GLY A 112 0.72 0.04 -4.78
CA GLY A 112 0.78 1.48 -5.09
C GLY A 112 -0.51 1.99 -5.74
N SER A 113 -1.07 1.25 -6.69
CA SER A 113 -2.33 1.61 -7.35
C SER A 113 -3.53 1.54 -6.40
N GLY A 114 -3.53 0.59 -5.45
CA GLY A 114 -4.51 0.52 -4.37
C GLY A 114 -4.53 1.77 -3.50
N PHE A 115 -3.36 2.26 -3.07
CA PHE A 115 -3.25 3.51 -2.30
C PHE A 115 -3.71 4.74 -3.10
N ILE A 116 -3.41 4.82 -4.40
CA ILE A 116 -3.90 5.90 -5.25
C ILE A 116 -5.43 5.86 -5.36
N GLY A 117 -6.03 4.67 -5.41
CA GLY A 117 -7.49 4.50 -5.36
C GLY A 117 -8.09 5.03 -4.06
N VAL A 118 -7.45 4.75 -2.92
CA VAL A 118 -7.86 5.29 -1.61
C VAL A 118 -7.75 6.81 -1.55
N LEU A 119 -6.66 7.38 -2.04
CA LEU A 119 -6.48 8.84 -2.11
C LEU A 119 -7.54 9.49 -2.99
N THR A 120 -7.89 8.85 -4.11
CA THR A 120 -8.97 9.31 -4.99
C THR A 120 -10.32 9.25 -4.29
N PHE A 121 -10.62 8.17 -3.57
CA PHE A 121 -11.85 8.04 -2.81
C PHE A 121 -11.97 9.13 -1.73
N ILE A 122 -10.91 9.36 -0.97
CA ILE A 122 -10.86 10.42 0.05
C ILE A 122 -10.99 11.80 -0.60
N GLY A 123 -10.28 12.05 -1.70
CA GLY A 123 -10.33 13.34 -2.42
C GLY A 123 -11.70 13.66 -3.00
N LEU A 124 -12.42 12.65 -3.49
CA LEU A 124 -13.79 12.80 -3.98
C LEU A 124 -14.79 12.99 -2.85
N LYS A 125 -14.69 12.19 -1.78
CA LYS A 125 -15.58 12.29 -0.61
C LYS A 125 -15.38 13.59 0.17
N SER A 126 -14.16 14.10 0.22
CA SER A 126 -13.81 15.36 0.88
C SER A 126 -14.26 16.59 0.09
N GLY A 127 -14.73 16.44 -1.16
CA GLY A 127 -15.03 17.57 -2.04
C GLY A 127 -13.78 18.36 -2.46
N LEU A 128 -12.58 18.03 -1.98
CA LEU A 128 -11.31 18.71 -2.26
C LEU A 128 -11.02 18.79 -3.76
N VAL A 129 -11.25 17.69 -4.49
CA VAL A 129 -11.07 17.65 -5.94
C VAL A 129 -12.14 18.48 -6.64
N LEU A 130 -13.36 18.53 -6.09
CA LEU A 130 -14.46 19.32 -6.64
C LEU A 130 -14.23 20.81 -6.40
N ASP A 131 -13.75 21.21 -5.24
CA ASP A 131 -13.46 22.61 -4.89
C ASP A 131 -12.31 23.17 -5.75
N LEU A 132 -11.33 22.33 -6.08
CA LEU A 132 -10.24 22.68 -6.99
C LEU A 132 -10.64 22.66 -8.48
N LEU A 133 -11.67 21.90 -8.88
CA LEU A 133 -12.19 21.85 -10.26
C LEU A 133 -13.42 22.75 -10.51
N ALA A 134 -14.09 23.21 -9.45
CA ALA A 134 -15.35 23.96 -9.52
C ALA A 134 -15.20 25.32 -10.20
N GLU A 135 -13.99 25.85 -10.30
CA GLU A 135 -13.74 27.05 -11.10
C GLU A 135 -13.97 26.82 -12.61
N ASN A 136 -14.10 25.56 -13.09
CA ASN A 136 -14.31 25.27 -14.52
C ASN A 136 -15.27 24.13 -14.90
N VAL A 137 -15.84 23.35 -13.95
CA VAL A 137 -16.64 22.17 -14.33
C VAL A 137 -17.95 22.05 -13.55
N GLN A 138 -19.02 22.65 -14.07
CA GLN A 138 -20.41 22.48 -13.62
C GLN A 138 -20.96 21.04 -13.74
N VAL A 139 -20.18 20.10 -14.28
CA VAL A 139 -20.66 18.76 -14.67
C VAL A 139 -20.79 17.80 -13.48
N VAL A 140 -20.14 18.08 -12.34
CA VAL A 140 -20.03 17.09 -11.25
C VAL A 140 -21.06 17.30 -10.12
N SER A 141 -21.84 18.39 -10.16
CA SER A 141 -22.90 18.66 -9.18
C SER A 141 -24.03 17.63 -9.16
N SER A 142 -24.15 16.80 -10.20
CA SER A 142 -25.10 15.68 -10.30
C SER A 142 -24.69 14.42 -9.50
N LEU A 143 -23.51 14.43 -8.86
CA LEU A 143 -23.12 13.42 -7.86
C LEU A 143 -23.61 13.76 -6.45
N SER A 144 -24.20 14.94 -6.23
CA SER A 144 -24.63 15.37 -4.89
C SER A 144 -26.14 15.17 -4.65
N ASP A 145 -26.91 14.83 -5.69
CA ASP A 145 -28.37 14.78 -5.60
C ASP A 145 -28.88 13.35 -5.33
N GLU A 146 -29.93 13.29 -4.52
CA GLU A 146 -30.56 12.16 -3.84
C GLU A 146 -30.33 10.78 -4.49
N HIS A 147 -29.89 9.81 -3.67
CA HIS A 147 -29.82 8.33 -3.82
C HIS A 147 -28.43 7.81 -3.39
N SER A 148 -28.23 7.76 -2.06
CA SER A 148 -26.99 7.34 -1.37
C SER A 148 -26.36 6.04 -1.92
N GLU A 149 -27.17 5.10 -2.40
CA GLU A 149 -26.69 3.82 -2.92
C GLU A 149 -25.99 3.96 -4.27
N LYS A 150 -26.55 4.75 -5.20
CA LYS A 150 -25.99 4.93 -6.55
C LYS A 150 -24.64 5.63 -6.49
N LEU A 151 -24.44 6.54 -5.53
CA LEU A 151 -23.16 7.23 -5.33
C LEU A 151 -22.06 6.28 -4.90
N PHE A 152 -22.37 5.33 -4.00
CA PHE A 152 -21.41 4.33 -3.57
C PHE A 152 -20.90 3.47 -4.74
N TYR A 153 -21.80 2.98 -5.60
CA TYR A 153 -21.41 2.23 -6.80
C TYR A 153 -20.60 3.07 -7.78
N LYS A 154 -20.95 4.36 -7.97
CA LYS A 154 -20.15 5.27 -8.79
C LYS A 154 -18.73 5.42 -8.23
N PHE A 155 -18.56 5.55 -6.92
CA PHE A 155 -17.24 5.61 -6.30
C PHE A 155 -16.44 4.33 -6.49
N ILE A 156 -17.08 3.16 -6.39
CA ILE A 156 -16.42 1.87 -6.67
C ILE A 156 -15.90 1.84 -8.10
N VAL A 157 -16.74 2.17 -9.09
CA VAL A 157 -16.36 2.16 -10.51
C VAL A 157 -15.21 3.13 -10.76
N VAL A 158 -15.27 4.33 -10.18
CA VAL A 158 -14.17 5.30 -10.27
C VAL A 158 -12.88 4.73 -9.66
N CYS A 159 -12.95 4.08 -8.49
CA CYS A 159 -11.78 3.46 -7.87
C CYS A 159 -11.17 2.34 -8.74
N VAL A 160 -12.00 1.51 -9.39
CA VAL A 160 -11.53 0.47 -10.32
C VAL A 160 -10.80 1.10 -11.51
N ILE A 161 -11.40 2.12 -12.14
CA ILE A 161 -10.80 2.84 -13.28
C ILE A 161 -9.48 3.51 -12.87
N THR A 162 -9.47 4.18 -11.71
CA THR A 162 -8.26 4.78 -11.15
C THR A 162 -7.18 3.73 -10.89
N GLY A 163 -7.53 2.55 -10.36
CA GLY A 163 -6.59 1.45 -10.16
C GLY A 163 -5.96 0.98 -11.48
N MET A 164 -6.77 0.82 -12.53
CA MET A 164 -6.29 0.48 -13.88
C MET A 164 -5.36 1.56 -14.46
N PHE A 165 -5.74 2.83 -14.30
CA PHE A 165 -4.98 3.97 -14.79
C PHE A 165 -3.63 4.11 -14.08
N ALA A 166 -3.64 4.09 -12.73
CA ALA A 166 -2.44 4.16 -11.91
C ALA A 166 -1.46 3.03 -12.26
N THR A 167 -1.96 1.81 -12.45
CA THR A 167 -1.14 0.66 -12.86
C THR A 167 -0.47 0.88 -14.21
N THR A 168 -1.21 1.43 -15.18
CA THR A 168 -0.66 1.74 -16.51
C THR A 168 0.43 2.81 -16.43
N MET A 169 0.22 3.84 -15.60
CA MET A 169 1.22 4.87 -15.36
C MET A 169 2.49 4.29 -14.74
N PHE A 170 2.36 3.48 -13.68
CA PHE A 170 3.51 2.86 -13.02
C PHE A 170 4.29 1.94 -13.96
N LEU A 171 3.62 1.07 -14.73
CA LEU A 171 4.28 0.21 -15.71
C LEU A 171 5.04 1.03 -16.76
N THR A 172 4.43 2.10 -17.26
CA THR A 172 5.07 2.99 -18.24
C THR A 172 6.33 3.64 -17.65
N ILE A 173 6.28 4.06 -16.39
CA ILE A 173 7.44 4.65 -15.70
C ILE A 173 8.55 3.60 -15.55
N GLU A 174 8.22 2.39 -15.11
CA GLU A 174 9.20 1.31 -14.97
C GLU A 174 9.87 0.97 -16.31
N GLU A 175 9.09 0.86 -17.40
CA GLU A 175 9.63 0.66 -18.75
C GLU A 175 10.57 1.79 -19.17
N ARG A 176 10.20 3.05 -18.92
CA ARG A 176 11.01 4.21 -19.26
C ARG A 176 12.31 4.24 -18.46
N VAL A 177 12.26 3.97 -17.16
CA VAL A 177 13.44 3.90 -16.30
C VAL A 177 14.38 2.78 -16.75
N ASN A 178 13.84 1.59 -17.03
CA ASN A 178 14.63 0.46 -17.52
C ASN A 178 15.30 0.78 -18.87
N ASN A 179 14.58 1.44 -19.78
CA ASN A 179 15.15 1.87 -21.06
C ASN A 179 16.31 2.87 -20.88
N LEU A 180 16.19 3.82 -19.96
CA LEU A 180 17.25 4.80 -19.68
C LEU A 180 18.49 4.14 -19.05
N VAL A 181 18.29 3.22 -18.10
CA VAL A 181 19.39 2.47 -17.47
C VAL A 181 20.12 1.62 -18.52
N ASN A 182 19.38 0.95 -19.41
CA ASN A 182 19.97 0.14 -20.47
C ASN A 182 20.70 0.98 -21.52
N GLN A 183 20.21 2.19 -21.84
CA GLN A 183 20.91 3.12 -22.73
C GLN A 183 22.20 3.66 -22.09
N SER A 184 22.17 4.01 -20.80
CA SER A 184 23.35 4.48 -20.07
C SER A 184 24.43 3.41 -19.92
N LYS A 185 24.08 2.12 -19.91
CA LYS A 185 25.04 1.02 -19.79
C LYS A 185 25.73 0.66 -21.12
N ASN A 186 25.12 1.05 -22.24
CA ASN A 186 25.62 0.78 -23.59
C ASN A 186 26.41 1.95 -24.20
N THR A 187 26.64 3.02 -23.44
CA THR A 187 27.51 4.16 -23.79
C THR A 187 28.74 4.13 -22.89
#